data_AF-A0A1C5II52-F1
#
_entry.id   AF-A0A1C5II52-F1
#
_cell.length_a   1.000
_cell.length_b   1.000
_cell.length_c   1.000
_cell.angle_alpha   90.00
_cell.angle_beta   90.00
_cell.angle_gamma   90.00
#
_symmetry.space_group_name_H-M   'P 1'
#
loop_
_entity.id
_entity.type
_entity.pdbx_description
1 polymer ?
#
loop_
_entity_poly.entity_id
_entity_poly.type
_entity_poly.pdbx_seq_one_letter_code
_entity_poly.pdbx_strand_id
1 'polypeptide(L)'
;MSDQSPPGSPEPGSVGSSGPGGHPEPADPAVPRQSTGPAPSDQPPATGLDGPDQPVAAGPGGPTRPEADEPAPGPSTPAPAAPAPGPSDPTAPAPVAPDPTVAGPTAPDPAAAGPTAPAPGVFGGPAAAMPAGPPGSTAPAGPPASTAPGGPAATAPGQPVYPWDPAAPSHVFPPTGGFPPGAGPYAGFPPGYPPYGGHLPYGWPGGGGWDPDDPLVNPPHAGVNGWFARCAGAVRRGWRLLLPLLFLTQVLPGLALSLVSLALSPGAGDELPADGSLPDGFLTDLAVFGSVVFLVSLLLSLVQCVGWAGGTWVVARQAAGEPVDLGGAVRYGLRRAPGLWGWQLLVSLLVLVGVCFFVLPGVYLAFALALVGPVYLFERQNPIGRSFRFFHDRLGLVLGRVGLVALALLAGGLIGFVLETVATAPFGADPFGSPAAVTAVVAVTVVSSVLTLPVQLIQLVGLVATYAEQRAQEGPVNAARLAAELG
;
A
#
# COMPACT_ATOMS: atom_id res chain seq x y z
N MET A 1 -58.64 -21.36 40.51
CA MET A 1 -59.26 -21.31 39.17
C MET A 1 -59.04 -19.93 38.60
N SER A 2 -57.97 -19.77 37.83
CA SER A 2 -57.74 -18.70 36.84
C SER A 2 -56.59 -19.17 35.95
N ASP A 3 -56.93 -19.56 34.72
CA ASP A 3 -56.02 -19.85 33.62
C ASP A 3 -55.25 -18.59 33.22
N GLN A 4 -53.94 -18.72 33.04
CA GLN A 4 -53.15 -17.82 32.20
C GLN A 4 -52.20 -18.64 31.33
N SER A 5 -52.59 -18.78 30.06
CA SER A 5 -51.74 -19.27 28.98
C SER A 5 -50.64 -18.24 28.66
N PRO A 6 -49.43 -18.69 28.28
CA PRO A 6 -48.36 -17.78 27.84
C PRO A 6 -48.58 -17.29 26.38
N PRO A 7 -48.09 -16.09 26.03
CA PRO A 7 -48.24 -15.52 24.69
C PRO A 7 -47.33 -16.23 23.67
N GLY A 8 -47.90 -16.45 22.49
CA GLY A 8 -47.27 -17.13 21.35
C GLY A 8 -46.10 -16.35 20.74
N SER A 9 -45.14 -17.11 20.22
CA SER A 9 -43.98 -16.63 19.47
C SER A 9 -44.39 -16.11 18.07
N PRO A 10 -43.76 -15.04 17.56
CA PRO A 10 -44.01 -14.57 16.20
C PRO A 10 -43.32 -15.47 15.16
N GLU A 11 -44.04 -15.78 14.08
CA GLU A 11 -43.55 -16.47 12.88
C GLU A 11 -42.45 -15.68 12.16
N PRO A 12 -41.45 -16.36 11.56
CA PRO A 12 -40.47 -15.70 10.70
C PRO A 12 -41.06 -15.44 9.30
N GLY A 13 -41.17 -14.16 8.94
CA GLY A 13 -41.59 -13.71 7.61
C GLY A 13 -40.63 -14.14 6.50
N SER A 14 -41.19 -14.61 5.39
CA SER A 14 -40.48 -15.01 4.17
C SER A 14 -39.85 -13.80 3.48
N VAL A 15 -38.53 -13.82 3.29
CA VAL A 15 -37.81 -12.83 2.49
C VAL A 15 -37.92 -13.21 1.01
N GLY A 16 -38.58 -12.35 0.24
CA GLY A 16 -38.69 -12.47 -1.22
C GLY A 16 -37.33 -12.28 -1.90
N SER A 17 -36.92 -13.30 -2.64
CA SER A 17 -35.79 -13.27 -3.57
C SER A 17 -36.14 -12.36 -4.76
N SER A 18 -35.45 -11.24 -4.88
CA SER A 18 -35.47 -10.39 -6.07
C SER A 18 -34.26 -10.73 -6.93
N GLY A 19 -34.52 -11.37 -8.07
CA GLY A 19 -33.53 -11.66 -9.11
C GLY A 19 -33.16 -10.41 -9.94
N PRO A 20 -32.08 -10.52 -10.74
CA PRO A 20 -31.26 -9.38 -11.13
C PRO A 20 -31.79 -8.62 -12.35
N GLY A 21 -31.64 -7.29 -12.31
CA GLY A 21 -31.83 -6.40 -13.45
C GLY A 21 -30.76 -6.60 -14.52
N GLY A 22 -31.21 -6.65 -15.77
CA GLY A 22 -30.36 -6.75 -16.95
C GLY A 22 -29.49 -5.51 -17.16
N HIS A 23 -28.21 -5.73 -17.38
CA HIS A 23 -27.29 -4.72 -17.90
C HIS A 23 -27.42 -4.62 -19.43
N PRO A 24 -27.43 -3.40 -20.00
CA PRO A 24 -27.33 -3.21 -21.44
C PRO A 24 -25.91 -3.48 -21.94
N GLU A 25 -25.84 -4.20 -23.04
CA GLU A 25 -24.68 -4.56 -23.84
C GLU A 25 -23.98 -3.31 -24.42
N PRO A 26 -22.68 -3.08 -24.16
CA PRO A 26 -21.94 -2.00 -24.82
C PRO A 26 -21.52 -2.42 -26.23
N ALA A 27 -21.74 -1.52 -27.19
CA ALA A 27 -21.37 -1.65 -28.59
C ALA A 27 -19.86 -1.84 -28.78
N ASP A 28 -19.54 -2.79 -29.65
CA ASP A 28 -18.21 -3.16 -30.14
C ASP A 28 -17.47 -1.96 -30.79
N PRO A 29 -16.28 -1.55 -30.30
CA PRO A 29 -15.43 -0.64 -31.05
C PRO A 29 -14.64 -1.40 -32.11
N ALA A 30 -14.81 -0.95 -33.36
CA ALA A 30 -14.13 -1.45 -34.54
C ALA A 30 -12.61 -1.60 -34.37
N VAL A 31 -12.12 -2.82 -34.60
CA VAL A 31 -10.70 -3.18 -34.65
C VAL A 31 -10.05 -2.56 -35.90
N PRO A 32 -9.02 -1.71 -35.79
CA PRO A 32 -8.22 -1.33 -36.95
C PRO A 32 -7.31 -2.50 -37.37
N ARG A 33 -7.43 -2.88 -38.64
CA ARG A 33 -6.60 -3.89 -39.31
C ARG A 33 -5.11 -3.55 -39.15
N GLN A 34 -4.36 -4.44 -38.50
CA GLN A 34 -2.90 -4.38 -38.48
C GLN A 34 -2.34 -4.75 -39.86
N SER A 35 -1.56 -3.82 -40.40
CA SER A 35 -0.76 -3.94 -41.61
C SER A 35 0.37 -4.95 -41.40
N THR A 36 0.40 -5.98 -42.24
CA THR A 36 1.51 -6.93 -42.40
C THR A 36 2.77 -6.20 -42.89
N GLY A 37 3.84 -6.25 -42.09
CA GLY A 37 5.20 -5.81 -42.44
C GLY A 37 6.20 -6.98 -42.37
N PRO A 38 7.34 -6.90 -43.07
CA PRO A 38 8.01 -8.07 -43.64
C PRO A 38 9.00 -8.77 -42.69
N ALA A 39 9.25 -10.03 -43.02
CA ALA A 39 10.17 -10.97 -42.39
C ALA A 39 11.62 -10.45 -42.31
N PRO A 40 12.38 -10.78 -41.25
CA PRO A 40 13.83 -10.66 -41.24
C PRO A 40 14.48 -11.94 -41.77
N SER A 41 15.18 -11.79 -42.89
CA SER A 41 16.14 -12.75 -43.41
C SER A 41 17.48 -12.67 -42.68
N ASP A 42 18.19 -13.80 -42.69
CA ASP A 42 19.65 -13.95 -42.67
C ASP A 42 20.42 -13.67 -41.36
N GLN A 43 20.69 -14.76 -40.64
CA GLN A 43 21.83 -14.87 -39.71
C GLN A 43 22.69 -16.08 -40.13
N PRO A 44 24.01 -15.93 -40.36
CA PRO A 44 24.87 -17.00 -40.87
C PRO A 44 25.34 -17.96 -39.77
N PRO A 45 25.72 -19.21 -40.11
CA PRO A 45 26.06 -20.24 -39.14
C PRO A 45 27.52 -20.15 -38.68
N ALA A 46 27.73 -20.32 -37.37
CA ALA A 46 29.05 -20.55 -36.80
C ALA A 46 29.36 -22.07 -36.81
N THR A 47 30.28 -22.46 -37.69
CA THR A 47 31.24 -23.56 -37.52
C THR A 47 32.02 -23.37 -36.21
N GLY A 48 32.46 -24.34 -35.42
CA GLY A 48 32.61 -25.79 -35.52
C GLY A 48 33.75 -26.19 -34.54
N LEU A 49 33.62 -27.38 -33.93
CA LEU A 49 34.68 -28.30 -33.47
C LEU A 49 35.71 -27.83 -32.41
N ASP A 50 35.65 -28.42 -31.20
CA ASP A 50 36.61 -29.45 -30.72
C ASP A 50 36.43 -29.73 -29.21
N GLY A 51 36.25 -31.00 -28.86
CA GLY A 51 36.58 -31.54 -27.53
C GLY A 51 37.86 -32.39 -27.61
N PRO A 52 38.15 -33.31 -26.68
CA PRO A 52 37.71 -33.47 -25.29
C PRO A 52 38.92 -33.51 -24.32
N ASP A 53 38.69 -33.51 -23.00
CA ASP A 53 39.56 -34.24 -22.05
C ASP A 53 38.85 -34.43 -20.70
N GLN A 54 38.53 -35.69 -20.39
CA GLN A 54 38.30 -36.19 -19.04
C GLN A 54 39.66 -36.55 -18.41
N PRO A 55 39.76 -36.61 -17.08
CA PRO A 55 39.92 -37.95 -16.51
C PRO A 55 39.20 -38.22 -15.18
N VAL A 56 38.62 -39.43 -15.14
CA VAL A 56 38.81 -40.53 -14.15
C VAL A 56 38.53 -40.27 -12.66
N ALA A 57 37.60 -41.09 -12.15
CA ALA A 57 37.29 -41.32 -10.74
C ALA A 57 38.14 -42.43 -10.08
N ALA A 58 38.49 -42.24 -8.81
CA ALA A 58 38.74 -43.23 -7.74
C ALA A 58 38.93 -42.39 -6.45
N GLY A 59 38.44 -42.64 -5.24
CA GLY A 59 37.86 -43.77 -4.51
C GLY A 59 37.94 -43.35 -3.02
N PRO A 60 37.24 -44.01 -2.08
CA PRO A 60 36.94 -43.47 -0.74
C PRO A 60 37.97 -43.86 0.34
N GLY A 61 38.19 -42.98 1.32
CA GLY A 61 38.93 -43.32 2.54
C GLY A 61 39.10 -42.13 3.50
N GLY A 62 38.39 -42.13 4.63
CA GLY A 62 38.89 -41.53 5.87
C GLY A 62 39.53 -42.62 6.74
N PRO A 63 39.81 -42.40 8.04
CA PRO A 63 40.13 -41.16 8.75
C PRO A 63 41.45 -41.28 9.55
N THR A 64 42.23 -40.20 9.72
CA THR A 64 43.16 -40.03 10.86
C THR A 64 43.67 -38.58 10.89
N ARG A 65 43.37 -37.85 11.97
CA ARG A 65 43.99 -36.56 12.30
C ARG A 65 44.79 -36.75 13.58
N PRO A 66 46.13 -36.66 13.54
CA PRO A 66 46.94 -36.49 14.75
C PRO A 66 46.95 -35.02 15.19
N GLU A 67 46.85 -34.81 16.50
CA GLU A 67 47.39 -33.65 17.20
C GLU A 67 48.89 -33.50 16.89
N ALA A 68 49.31 -32.30 16.50
CA ALA A 68 50.65 -31.78 16.77
C ALA A 68 50.72 -30.28 16.48
N ASP A 69 51.20 -29.55 17.50
CA ASP A 69 52.04 -28.36 17.44
C ASP A 69 51.52 -27.10 16.75
N GLU A 70 51.08 -26.19 17.61
CA GLU A 70 50.98 -24.75 17.41
C GLU A 70 52.39 -24.12 17.42
N PRO A 71 52.88 -23.53 16.31
CA PRO A 71 54.08 -22.71 16.34
C PRO A 71 53.73 -21.24 16.57
N ALA A 72 54.60 -20.59 17.36
CA ALA A 72 54.57 -19.19 17.78
C ALA A 72 54.29 -18.17 16.64
N PRO A 73 53.73 -16.98 16.98
CA PRO A 73 53.45 -15.93 16.01
C PRO A 73 54.75 -15.30 15.49
N GLY A 74 55.00 -15.47 14.20
CA GLY A 74 56.06 -14.75 13.48
C GLY A 74 55.74 -13.26 13.29
N PRO A 75 56.77 -12.42 13.05
CA PRO A 75 56.64 -10.97 13.00
C PRO A 75 55.84 -10.51 11.77
N SER A 76 54.87 -9.64 12.02
CA SER A 76 54.04 -8.95 11.04
C SER A 76 54.89 -8.21 9.99
N THR A 77 54.70 -8.61 8.73
CA THR A 77 55.23 -7.94 7.54
C THR A 77 54.53 -6.57 7.38
N PRO A 78 55.26 -5.47 7.11
CA PRO A 78 54.63 -4.17 6.86
C PRO A 78 53.86 -4.20 5.53
N ALA A 79 52.67 -3.61 5.52
CA ALA A 79 51.87 -3.41 4.33
C ALA A 79 52.63 -2.55 3.29
N PRO A 80 52.53 -2.86 1.98
CA PRO A 80 53.16 -2.08 0.93
C PRO A 80 52.55 -0.67 0.86
N ALA A 81 53.43 0.33 0.82
CA ALA A 81 53.07 1.74 0.70
C ALA A 81 52.26 2.02 -0.57
N ALA A 82 51.22 2.83 -0.42
CA ALA A 82 50.41 3.32 -1.53
C ALA A 82 51.28 4.12 -2.53
N PRO A 83 51.07 3.96 -3.85
CA PRO A 83 51.82 4.72 -4.85
C PRO A 83 51.46 6.20 -4.79
N ALA A 84 52.49 7.04 -4.87
CA ALA A 84 52.37 8.50 -4.89
C ALA A 84 51.54 8.98 -6.11
N PRO A 85 50.75 10.06 -5.97
CA PRO A 85 50.04 10.66 -7.08
C PRO A 85 51.04 11.21 -8.11
N GLY A 86 50.90 10.78 -9.35
CA GLY A 86 51.71 11.26 -10.47
C GLY A 86 51.43 12.73 -10.81
N PRO A 87 52.38 13.40 -11.49
CA PRO A 87 52.27 14.81 -11.85
C PRO A 87 51.12 15.05 -12.83
N SER A 88 50.26 16.01 -12.48
CA SER A 88 49.16 16.50 -13.31
C SER A 88 49.66 17.13 -14.61
N ASP A 89 49.16 16.61 -15.72
CA ASP A 89 49.38 17.06 -17.10
C ASP A 89 48.78 18.47 -17.31
N PRO A 90 49.56 19.49 -17.72
CA PRO A 90 49.09 20.88 -17.79
C PRO A 90 48.37 21.25 -19.10
N THR A 91 47.85 20.29 -19.85
CA THR A 91 47.38 20.53 -21.23
C THR A 91 45.89 20.22 -21.45
N ALA A 92 45.02 20.62 -20.52
CA ALA A 92 43.57 20.58 -20.72
C ALA A 92 43.02 22.00 -21.00
N PRO A 93 42.36 22.25 -22.16
CA PRO A 93 41.80 23.55 -22.47
C PRO A 93 40.60 23.88 -21.56
N ALA A 94 40.57 25.13 -21.08
CA ALA A 94 39.55 25.65 -20.18
C ALA A 94 38.15 25.66 -20.84
N PRO A 95 37.07 25.42 -20.07
CA PRO A 95 35.70 25.53 -20.56
C PRO A 95 35.35 27.00 -20.83
N VAL A 96 34.90 27.25 -22.06
CA VAL A 96 34.42 28.56 -22.54
C VAL A 96 33.12 28.92 -21.83
N ALA A 97 33.09 30.09 -21.19
CA ALA A 97 31.90 30.66 -20.57
C ALA A 97 30.90 31.12 -21.66
N PRO A 98 29.58 30.92 -21.47
CA PRO A 98 28.58 31.41 -22.41
C PRO A 98 28.39 32.94 -22.28
N ASP A 99 28.43 33.58 -23.43
CA ASP A 99 28.22 35.01 -23.71
C ASP A 99 26.77 35.46 -23.40
N PRO A 100 26.54 36.50 -22.57
CA PRO A 100 25.21 37.03 -22.30
C PRO A 100 24.96 38.31 -23.12
N THR A 101 24.76 38.20 -24.44
CA THR A 101 24.22 39.33 -25.22
C THR A 101 23.38 38.90 -26.43
N VAL A 102 22.06 38.76 -26.27
CA VAL A 102 21.09 39.01 -27.36
C VAL A 102 19.84 39.68 -26.80
N ALA A 103 19.57 40.88 -27.30
CA ALA A 103 18.41 41.70 -27.01
C ALA A 103 17.30 41.52 -28.06
N GLY A 104 16.04 41.50 -27.60
CA GLY A 104 14.80 41.88 -28.32
C GLY A 104 14.07 40.79 -29.12
N PRO A 105 12.77 40.96 -29.47
CA PRO A 105 11.92 42.16 -29.31
C PRO A 105 10.55 41.97 -28.61
N THR A 106 10.12 43.08 -28.00
CA THR A 106 8.77 43.66 -27.87
C THR A 106 7.52 42.80 -28.13
N ALA A 107 6.67 42.67 -27.08
CA ALA A 107 5.26 42.28 -27.20
C ALA A 107 4.35 43.51 -26.97
N PRO A 108 3.19 43.62 -27.65
CA PRO A 108 2.32 44.79 -27.56
C PRO A 108 1.29 44.70 -26.42
N ASP A 109 0.99 45.88 -25.91
CA ASP A 109 -0.11 46.26 -25.03
C ASP A 109 -1.49 45.92 -25.65
N PRO A 110 -2.52 45.62 -24.84
CA PRO A 110 -3.73 46.42 -25.01
C PRO A 110 -4.45 46.73 -23.70
N ALA A 111 -4.63 48.04 -23.47
CA ALA A 111 -5.67 48.59 -22.63
C ALA A 111 -7.01 48.73 -23.39
N ALA A 112 -8.08 48.74 -22.60
CA ALA A 112 -9.39 49.38 -22.82
C ALA A 112 -10.47 48.65 -23.66
N ALA A 113 -11.43 48.04 -22.95
CA ALA A 113 -12.86 48.25 -23.18
C ALA A 113 -13.67 47.83 -21.93
N GLY A 114 -14.31 48.79 -21.26
CA GLY A 114 -15.50 48.53 -20.43
C GLY A 114 -16.71 48.18 -21.32
N PRO A 115 -17.90 47.85 -20.78
CA PRO A 115 -18.66 48.83 -19.98
C PRO A 115 -19.61 48.28 -18.88
N THR A 116 -20.10 49.21 -18.05
CA THR A 116 -21.43 49.30 -17.40
C THR A 116 -21.95 48.20 -16.46
N ALA A 117 -22.13 48.60 -15.20
CA ALA A 117 -23.03 48.00 -14.20
C ALA A 117 -24.52 48.16 -14.58
N PRO A 118 -25.45 47.42 -13.93
CA PRO A 118 -26.05 47.98 -12.69
C PRO A 118 -26.32 46.97 -11.55
N ALA A 119 -26.12 47.49 -10.33
CA ALA A 119 -26.90 47.43 -9.06
C ALA A 119 -27.71 46.17 -8.60
N PRO A 120 -27.93 46.03 -7.27
CA PRO A 120 -28.22 44.76 -6.59
C PRO A 120 -29.72 44.52 -6.32
N GLY A 121 -30.20 43.28 -6.51
CA GLY A 121 -31.52 42.80 -6.07
C GLY A 121 -31.37 41.72 -4.98
N VAL A 122 -31.65 42.04 -3.72
CA VAL A 122 -32.90 41.71 -2.98
C VAL A 122 -33.15 40.20 -2.87
N PHE A 123 -32.73 39.63 -1.73
CA PHE A 123 -33.21 38.32 -1.23
C PHE A 123 -34.55 38.53 -0.50
N GLY A 124 -35.61 37.93 -1.04
CA GLY A 124 -36.90 37.74 -0.37
C GLY A 124 -37.61 36.53 -0.95
N GLY A 125 -37.91 35.53 -0.11
CA GLY A 125 -38.81 34.40 -0.45
C GLY A 125 -40.26 34.87 -0.68
N PRO A 126 -41.20 34.00 -1.13
CA PRO A 126 -41.61 32.82 -0.37
C PRO A 126 -41.99 31.57 -1.22
N ALA A 127 -42.43 30.53 -0.51
CA ALA A 127 -42.87 29.21 -0.97
C ALA A 127 -43.92 29.18 -2.11
N ALA A 128 -43.79 28.19 -3.01
CA ALA A 128 -44.86 27.59 -3.83
C ALA A 128 -44.33 26.25 -4.38
N ALA A 129 -44.91 25.11 -3.99
CA ALA A 129 -46.03 24.42 -4.63
C ALA A 129 -45.55 23.25 -5.52
N MET A 130 -45.98 22.04 -5.16
CA MET A 130 -45.71 20.78 -5.87
C MET A 130 -46.30 20.82 -7.29
N PRO A 131 -45.63 20.25 -8.32
CA PRO A 131 -46.28 19.95 -9.59
C PRO A 131 -46.97 18.58 -9.55
N ALA A 132 -48.23 18.60 -9.97
CA ALA A 132 -49.11 17.46 -10.18
C ALA A 132 -48.55 16.48 -11.24
N GLY A 133 -48.78 15.19 -11.01
CA GLY A 133 -48.40 14.11 -11.92
C GLY A 133 -49.30 14.02 -13.17
N PRO A 134 -48.76 13.53 -14.31
CA PRO A 134 -49.54 13.30 -15.52
C PRO A 134 -50.34 11.99 -15.47
N PRO A 135 -51.48 11.89 -16.20
CA PRO A 135 -52.39 10.77 -16.12
C PRO A 135 -52.04 9.62 -17.09
N GLY A 136 -52.29 8.40 -16.62
CA GLY A 136 -52.83 7.27 -17.40
C GLY A 136 -52.05 6.75 -18.60
N SER A 137 -51.32 5.64 -18.39
CA SER A 137 -50.95 4.72 -19.48
C SER A 137 -51.61 3.35 -19.27
N THR A 138 -52.39 2.97 -20.27
CA THR A 138 -53.14 1.72 -20.42
C THR A 138 -52.25 0.47 -20.39
N ALA A 139 -52.71 -0.56 -19.68
CA ALA A 139 -52.09 -1.87 -19.58
C ALA A 139 -52.09 -2.63 -20.92
N PRO A 140 -50.99 -3.30 -21.32
CA PRO A 140 -51.02 -4.25 -22.44
C PRO A 140 -51.59 -5.60 -22.00
N ALA A 141 -52.41 -6.17 -22.88
CA ALA A 141 -53.03 -7.47 -22.75
C ALA A 141 -51.99 -8.60 -22.61
N GLY A 142 -52.25 -9.54 -21.70
CA GLY A 142 -51.45 -10.75 -21.51
C GLY A 142 -51.56 -11.72 -22.70
N PRO A 143 -50.50 -12.51 -22.98
CA PRO A 143 -50.53 -13.51 -24.03
C PRO A 143 -51.35 -14.75 -23.60
N PRO A 144 -51.93 -15.48 -24.57
CA PRO A 144 -52.84 -16.58 -24.31
C PRO A 144 -52.10 -17.84 -23.84
N ALA A 145 -52.77 -18.61 -22.97
CA ALA A 145 -52.35 -19.94 -22.56
C ALA A 145 -52.41 -20.92 -23.74
N SER A 146 -51.29 -21.61 -24.01
CA SER A 146 -51.25 -22.76 -24.92
C SER A 146 -50.86 -24.03 -24.16
N THR A 147 -51.76 -24.99 -24.19
CA THR A 147 -51.64 -26.38 -23.74
C THR A 147 -50.73 -27.22 -24.66
N ALA A 148 -49.97 -28.16 -24.04
CA ALA A 148 -49.31 -29.43 -24.47
C ALA A 148 -49.47 -29.93 -25.94
N PRO A 149 -48.55 -30.75 -26.55
CA PRO A 149 -47.94 -31.97 -25.97
C PRO A 149 -46.50 -32.36 -26.44
N GLY A 150 -45.96 -33.43 -25.84
CA GLY A 150 -44.58 -33.89 -26.02
C GLY A 150 -44.21 -34.57 -27.34
N GLY A 151 -42.91 -34.59 -27.61
CA GLY A 151 -42.22 -35.38 -28.64
C GLY A 151 -40.70 -35.20 -28.54
N PRO A 152 -39.88 -36.23 -28.84
CA PRO A 152 -38.42 -36.13 -28.77
C PRO A 152 -37.86 -35.41 -30.00
N ALA A 153 -37.12 -34.32 -29.81
CA ALA A 153 -36.47 -33.59 -30.88
C ALA A 153 -35.10 -34.19 -31.23
N ALA A 154 -34.89 -34.46 -32.52
CA ALA A 154 -33.62 -34.89 -33.09
C ALA A 154 -32.59 -33.75 -33.10
N THR A 155 -31.33 -34.09 -32.84
CA THR A 155 -30.18 -33.18 -32.81
C THR A 155 -29.74 -32.78 -34.22
N ALA A 156 -29.50 -31.48 -34.41
CA ALA A 156 -28.99 -30.89 -35.65
C ALA A 156 -27.45 -31.05 -35.75
N PRO A 157 -26.87 -31.31 -36.94
CA PRO A 157 -25.42 -31.48 -37.11
C PRO A 157 -24.71 -30.12 -37.25
N GLY A 158 -23.63 -29.89 -36.50
CA GLY A 158 -22.67 -28.81 -36.78
C GLY A 158 -22.32 -27.84 -35.65
N GLN A 159 -22.72 -28.09 -34.39
CA GLN A 159 -22.31 -27.25 -33.26
C GLN A 159 -21.01 -27.78 -32.62
N PRO A 160 -20.01 -26.93 -32.33
CA PRO A 160 -18.81 -27.31 -31.58
C PRO A 160 -19.17 -27.67 -30.14
N VAL A 161 -18.80 -28.88 -29.72
CA VAL A 161 -19.07 -29.45 -28.39
C VAL A 161 -18.14 -28.80 -27.36
N TYR A 162 -18.71 -28.07 -26.40
CA TYR A 162 -18.00 -27.56 -25.23
C TYR A 162 -17.90 -28.64 -24.13
N PRO A 163 -16.78 -28.75 -23.39
CA PRO A 163 -16.45 -29.90 -22.54
C PRO A 163 -17.21 -29.99 -21.18
N TRP A 164 -18.41 -29.43 -21.09
CA TRP A 164 -19.29 -29.57 -19.92
C TRP A 164 -20.67 -30.14 -20.27
N ASP A 165 -20.74 -30.90 -21.37
CA ASP A 165 -21.94 -31.61 -21.79
C ASP A 165 -22.37 -32.68 -20.73
N PRO A 166 -23.59 -32.60 -20.16
CA PRO A 166 -24.09 -33.53 -19.13
C PRO A 166 -24.39 -34.95 -19.65
N ALA A 167 -24.01 -35.30 -20.88
CA ALA A 167 -24.15 -36.64 -21.45
C ALA A 167 -22.84 -37.47 -21.43
N ALA A 168 -21.96 -37.24 -20.47
CA ALA A 168 -20.76 -38.06 -20.27
C ALA A 168 -21.12 -39.49 -19.82
N PRO A 169 -20.40 -40.53 -20.31
CA PRO A 169 -20.64 -41.92 -19.96
C PRO A 169 -20.55 -42.10 -18.44
N SER A 170 -21.53 -42.82 -17.89
CA SER A 170 -21.65 -43.17 -16.48
C SER A 170 -20.28 -43.48 -15.86
N HIS A 171 -19.80 -42.57 -15.02
CA HIS A 171 -18.72 -42.89 -14.08
C HIS A 171 -19.23 -44.03 -13.22
N VAL A 172 -18.72 -45.23 -13.51
CA VAL A 172 -18.88 -46.41 -12.67
C VAL A 172 -18.33 -46.02 -11.30
N PHE A 173 -19.22 -45.80 -10.35
CA PHE A 173 -18.86 -45.78 -8.94
C PHE A 173 -18.10 -47.08 -8.67
N PRO A 174 -16.87 -47.03 -8.11
CA PRO A 174 -16.23 -48.25 -7.66
C PRO A 174 -17.19 -48.94 -6.69
N PRO A 175 -17.37 -50.28 -6.81
CA PRO A 175 -18.27 -51.00 -5.94
C PRO A 175 -17.90 -50.70 -4.50
N THR A 176 -18.90 -50.30 -3.72
CA THR A 176 -18.91 -50.32 -2.26
C THR A 176 -18.71 -51.77 -1.78
N GLY A 177 -17.48 -52.26 -1.95
CA GLY A 177 -16.97 -53.52 -1.44
C GLY A 177 -16.19 -53.24 -0.17
N GLY A 178 -16.54 -53.96 0.89
CA GLY A 178 -16.16 -53.69 2.27
C GLY A 178 -14.68 -53.37 2.48
N PHE A 179 -14.44 -52.38 3.34
CA PHE A 179 -13.17 -52.25 4.02
C PHE A 179 -12.88 -53.56 4.79
N PRO A 180 -11.73 -54.20 4.57
CA PRO A 180 -11.33 -55.35 5.38
C PRO A 180 -11.19 -54.91 6.85
N PRO A 181 -11.84 -55.58 7.80
CA PRO A 181 -11.68 -55.30 9.22
C PRO A 181 -10.26 -55.72 9.63
N GLY A 182 -9.37 -54.74 9.80
CA GLY A 182 -7.98 -54.98 10.19
C GLY A 182 -6.95 -53.98 9.65
N ALA A 183 -7.31 -53.09 8.73
CA ALA A 183 -6.44 -51.99 8.32
C ALA A 183 -6.46 -50.89 9.40
N GLY A 184 -5.50 -50.97 10.34
CA GLY A 184 -5.27 -49.93 11.34
C GLY A 184 -4.99 -48.56 10.73
N PRO A 185 -5.28 -47.47 11.46
CA PRO A 185 -5.09 -46.12 10.95
C PRO A 185 -3.60 -45.80 10.86
N TYR A 186 -3.11 -45.54 9.63
CA TYR A 186 -1.82 -44.91 9.33
C TYR A 186 -0.57 -45.66 9.80
N ALA A 187 -0.12 -46.63 8.99
CA ALA A 187 1.28 -47.05 8.98
C ALA A 187 1.82 -46.96 7.55
N GLY A 188 2.76 -46.03 7.33
CA GLY A 188 3.59 -46.01 6.13
C GLY A 188 3.25 -44.94 5.10
N PHE A 189 3.44 -43.66 5.43
CA PHE A 189 3.86 -42.71 4.39
C PHE A 189 5.38 -42.81 4.25
N PRO A 190 5.92 -43.01 3.02
CA PRO A 190 7.35 -43.02 2.79
C PRO A 190 7.95 -41.65 3.16
N PRO A 191 9.09 -41.62 3.87
CA PRO A 191 9.78 -40.38 4.20
C PRO A 191 10.26 -39.72 2.89
N GLY A 192 9.66 -38.57 2.55
CA GLY A 192 9.96 -37.83 1.32
C GLY A 192 8.75 -37.26 0.59
N TYR A 193 7.53 -37.68 0.95
CA TYR A 193 6.32 -37.00 0.47
C TYR A 193 6.02 -35.79 1.36
N PRO A 194 5.87 -34.57 0.79
CA PRO A 194 5.37 -33.44 1.56
C PRO A 194 4.01 -33.84 2.13
N PRO A 195 3.80 -33.70 3.46
CA PRO A 195 2.58 -34.14 4.10
C PRO A 195 1.39 -33.52 3.37
N TYR A 196 0.46 -34.37 2.90
CA TYR A 196 -0.86 -34.06 2.35
C TYR A 196 -1.20 -32.58 2.51
N GLY A 197 -0.96 -31.77 1.48
CA GLY A 197 -1.88 -31.77 0.35
C GLY A 197 -3.27 -31.27 0.77
N GLY A 198 -3.33 -30.37 1.77
CA GLY A 198 -4.48 -29.50 1.92
C GLY A 198 -4.72 -28.84 0.57
N HIS A 199 -5.82 -29.22 -0.08
CA HIS A 199 -6.23 -28.61 -1.34
C HIS A 199 -6.12 -27.10 -1.15
N LEU A 200 -5.23 -26.46 -1.93
CA LEU A 200 -5.17 -25.01 -1.97
C LEU A 200 -6.61 -24.52 -2.14
N PRO A 201 -7.08 -23.56 -1.33
CA PRO A 201 -8.47 -23.12 -1.37
C PRO A 201 -8.92 -22.89 -2.80
N TYR A 202 -10.12 -23.34 -3.13
CA TYR A 202 -10.69 -23.12 -4.46
C TYR A 202 -10.60 -21.63 -4.81
N GLY A 203 -9.87 -21.29 -5.89
CA GLY A 203 -9.55 -19.91 -6.29
C GLY A 203 -8.10 -19.48 -6.07
N TRP A 204 -7.28 -20.27 -5.38
CA TRP A 204 -5.84 -20.03 -5.30
C TRP A 204 -5.14 -20.47 -6.60
N PRO A 205 -4.21 -19.69 -7.17
CA PRO A 205 -3.54 -20.03 -8.43
C PRO A 205 -2.78 -21.36 -8.29
N GLY A 206 -3.31 -22.44 -8.88
CA GLY A 206 -2.68 -23.74 -8.84
C GLY A 206 -1.34 -23.77 -9.60
N GLY A 207 -0.27 -24.19 -8.93
CA GLY A 207 0.79 -24.99 -9.56
C GLY A 207 2.05 -24.32 -10.12
N GLY A 208 2.25 -23.01 -10.09
CA GLY A 208 3.47 -22.48 -10.72
C GLY A 208 3.99 -21.08 -10.40
N GLY A 209 3.36 -20.32 -9.50
CA GLY A 209 3.76 -18.92 -9.29
C GLY A 209 3.88 -18.48 -7.84
N TRP A 210 3.73 -19.40 -6.90
CA TRP A 210 3.83 -19.08 -5.48
C TRP A 210 5.02 -19.77 -4.84
N ASP A 211 5.77 -18.97 -4.11
CA ASP A 211 6.89 -19.40 -3.29
C ASP A 211 6.45 -19.37 -1.80
N PRO A 212 6.34 -20.53 -1.14
CA PRO A 212 6.08 -20.59 0.30
C PRO A 212 7.09 -19.81 1.13
N ASP A 213 8.31 -19.69 0.63
CA ASP A 213 9.42 -19.04 1.31
C ASP A 213 9.49 -17.54 0.98
N ASP A 214 8.55 -17.01 0.18
CA ASP A 214 8.58 -15.61 -0.28
C ASP A 214 8.64 -14.62 0.90
N PRO A 215 9.69 -13.79 1.00
CA PRO A 215 9.96 -13.00 2.19
C PRO A 215 8.96 -11.86 2.51
N LEU A 216 8.01 -11.55 1.61
CA LEU A 216 6.95 -10.55 1.82
C LEU A 216 5.54 -11.13 1.74
N VAL A 217 5.32 -12.15 0.93
CA VAL A 217 4.00 -12.72 0.71
C VAL A 217 3.65 -13.69 1.84
N ASN A 218 2.56 -13.39 2.54
CA ASN A 218 2.07 -14.27 3.59
C ASN A 218 1.48 -15.55 2.97
N PRO A 219 1.88 -16.76 3.42
CA PRO A 219 1.27 -17.98 2.94
C PRO A 219 -0.23 -18.01 3.22
N PRO A 220 -1.03 -18.66 2.35
CA PRO A 220 -2.42 -18.95 2.70
C PRO A 220 -2.44 -19.73 4.03
N HIS A 221 -3.39 -19.37 4.91
CA HIS A 221 -3.58 -19.96 6.24
C HIS A 221 -2.49 -19.70 7.29
N ALA A 222 -1.37 -19.04 6.97
CA ALA A 222 -0.40 -18.64 7.99
C ALA A 222 -0.97 -17.59 8.97
N GLY A 223 -2.12 -17.00 8.62
CA GLY A 223 -2.91 -16.15 9.49
C GLY A 223 -2.10 -14.95 9.97
N VAL A 224 -2.37 -14.50 11.20
CA VAL A 224 -1.73 -13.31 11.76
C VAL A 224 -0.25 -13.52 12.10
N ASN A 225 0.10 -14.73 12.52
CA ASN A 225 1.47 -15.07 12.87
C ASN A 225 2.40 -15.05 11.65
N GLY A 226 1.94 -15.56 10.50
CA GLY A 226 2.71 -15.49 9.25
C GLY A 226 2.98 -14.04 8.82
N TRP A 227 1.97 -13.18 8.86
CA TRP A 227 2.12 -11.76 8.54
C TRP A 227 3.11 -11.06 9.47
N PHE A 228 3.04 -11.33 10.78
CA PHE A 228 4.04 -10.82 11.74
C PHE A 228 5.45 -11.34 11.42
N ALA A 229 5.60 -12.61 11.06
CA ALA A 229 6.89 -13.18 10.68
C ALA A 229 7.47 -12.49 9.43
N ARG A 230 6.64 -12.19 8.42
CA ARG A 230 7.06 -11.41 7.23
C ARG A 230 7.44 -9.97 7.60
N CYS A 231 6.65 -9.30 8.44
CA CYS A 231 6.97 -7.96 8.92
C CYS A 231 8.30 -7.93 9.69
N ALA A 232 8.47 -8.85 10.65
CA ALA A 232 9.70 -8.98 11.43
C ALA A 232 10.91 -9.32 10.53
N GLY A 233 10.72 -10.20 9.54
CA GLY A 233 11.74 -10.53 8.55
C GLY A 233 12.16 -9.32 7.72
N ALA A 234 11.20 -8.53 7.23
CA ALA A 234 11.46 -7.31 6.49
C ALA A 234 12.23 -6.27 7.34
N VAL A 235 11.83 -6.09 8.62
CA VAL A 235 12.57 -5.23 9.56
C VAL A 235 14.01 -5.73 9.77
N ARG A 236 14.21 -7.03 10.03
CA ARG A 236 15.56 -7.59 10.27
C ARG A 236 16.49 -7.42 9.07
N ARG A 237 15.97 -7.52 7.83
CA ARG A 237 16.73 -7.28 6.60
C ARG A 237 17.00 -5.80 6.34
N GLY A 238 16.02 -4.94 6.65
CA GLY A 238 16.02 -3.54 6.19
C GLY A 238 16.37 -2.48 7.20
N TRP A 239 16.39 -2.77 8.50
CA TRP A 239 16.48 -1.73 9.52
C TRP A 239 17.68 -0.80 9.35
N ARG A 240 18.86 -1.31 8.94
CA ARG A 240 20.06 -0.47 8.75
C ARG A 240 19.89 0.63 7.70
N LEU A 241 19.06 0.40 6.68
CA LEU A 241 18.75 1.39 5.64
C LEU A 241 17.45 2.13 5.94
N LEU A 242 16.45 1.44 6.49
CA LEU A 242 15.15 2.03 6.81
C LEU A 242 15.23 3.03 7.95
N LEU A 243 16.04 2.78 9.00
CA LEU A 243 16.17 3.71 10.13
C LEU A 243 16.69 5.09 9.69
N PRO A 244 17.85 5.23 9.02
CA PRO A 244 18.33 6.54 8.58
C PRO A 244 17.39 7.20 7.57
N LEU A 245 16.77 6.41 6.67
CA LEU A 245 15.79 6.92 5.72
C LEU A 245 14.57 7.52 6.43
N LEU A 246 13.97 6.77 7.36
CA LEU A 246 12.80 7.21 8.14
C LEU A 246 13.16 8.34 9.12
N PHE A 247 14.36 8.33 9.68
CA PHE A 247 14.83 9.43 10.50
C PHE A 247 14.87 10.74 9.70
N LEU A 248 15.50 10.70 8.52
CA LEU A 248 15.63 11.87 7.64
C LEU A 248 14.28 12.36 7.10
N THR A 249 13.37 11.45 6.79
CA THR A 249 12.14 11.77 6.06
C THR A 249 10.89 11.85 6.94
N GLN A 250 10.89 11.27 8.14
CA GLN A 250 9.74 11.30 9.06
C GLN A 250 10.09 12.07 10.33
N VAL A 251 11.15 11.64 11.04
CA VAL A 251 11.49 12.19 12.36
C VAL A 251 11.93 13.65 12.25
N LEU A 252 12.83 13.98 11.32
CA LEU A 252 13.28 15.37 11.16
C LEU A 252 12.16 16.32 10.71
N PRO A 253 11.30 15.97 9.73
CA PRO A 253 10.13 16.79 9.42
C PRO A 253 9.15 16.93 10.59
N GLY A 254 8.89 15.84 11.34
CA GLY A 254 8.05 15.90 12.54
C GLY A 254 8.63 16.86 13.59
N LEU A 255 9.92 16.73 13.88
CA LEU A 255 10.65 17.59 14.81
C LEU A 255 10.62 19.06 14.35
N ALA A 256 10.87 19.33 13.07
CA ALA A 256 10.82 20.68 12.52
C ALA A 256 9.42 21.29 12.67
N LEU A 257 8.36 20.53 12.39
CA LEU A 257 6.98 20.98 12.59
C LEU A 257 6.68 21.27 14.06
N SER A 258 7.12 20.40 14.99
CA SER A 258 6.96 20.62 16.43
C SER A 258 7.70 21.88 16.90
N LEU A 259 8.93 22.11 16.45
CA LEU A 259 9.71 23.31 16.81
C LEU A 259 9.11 24.59 16.24
N VAL A 260 8.61 24.55 14.99
CA VAL A 260 7.90 25.68 14.38
C VAL A 260 6.60 25.96 15.14
N SER A 261 5.84 24.92 15.48
CA SER A 261 4.60 25.06 16.26
C SER A 261 4.87 25.64 17.63
N LEU A 262 5.95 25.19 18.29
CA LEU A 262 6.39 25.72 19.57
C LEU A 262 6.82 27.19 19.47
N ALA A 263 7.56 27.57 18.42
CA ALA A 263 8.04 28.94 18.21
C ALA A 263 6.93 29.94 17.82
N LEU A 264 5.89 29.45 17.15
CA LEU A 264 4.75 30.27 16.70
C LEU A 264 3.55 30.20 17.64
N SER A 265 3.59 29.36 18.67
CA SER A 265 2.47 29.18 19.58
C SER A 265 2.05 30.54 20.13
N PRO A 266 0.80 31.00 19.91
CA PRO A 266 0.32 32.21 20.54
C PRO A 266 0.52 32.04 22.05
N GLY A 267 1.10 33.06 22.69
CA GLY A 267 1.65 32.94 24.04
C GLY A 267 0.64 32.34 25.00
N ALA A 268 0.92 31.13 25.50
CA ALA A 268 0.09 30.45 26.49
C ALA A 268 0.03 31.16 27.86
N GLY A 269 0.70 32.32 27.98
CA GLY A 269 0.76 33.13 29.19
C GLY A 269 -0.35 34.17 29.31
N ASP A 270 -1.12 34.45 28.26
CA ASP A 270 -2.30 35.31 28.37
C ASP A 270 -3.44 34.47 28.94
N GLU A 271 -3.55 34.47 30.28
CA GLU A 271 -4.72 33.94 30.96
C GLU A 271 -5.97 34.52 30.31
N LEU A 272 -6.89 33.65 29.87
CA LEU A 272 -8.17 34.09 29.34
C LEU A 272 -8.80 35.04 30.38
N PRO A 273 -9.20 36.25 29.97
CA PRO A 273 -9.92 37.17 30.83
C PRO A 273 -11.03 36.45 31.61
N ALA A 274 -11.18 36.76 32.89
CA ALA A 274 -12.16 36.10 33.76
C ALA A 274 -13.62 36.27 33.30
N ASP A 275 -13.87 37.25 32.43
CA ASP A 275 -15.17 37.50 31.78
C ASP A 275 -15.42 36.61 30.55
N GLY A 276 -14.44 35.77 30.16
CA GLY A 276 -14.52 34.88 29.01
C GLY A 276 -14.39 35.60 27.67
N SER A 277 -14.03 36.88 27.66
CA SER A 277 -13.74 37.61 26.42
C SER A 277 -12.46 37.07 25.78
N LEU A 278 -12.45 36.99 24.44
CA LEU A 278 -11.24 36.67 23.70
C LEU A 278 -10.38 37.93 23.61
N PRO A 279 -9.05 37.85 23.83
CA PRO A 279 -8.16 38.98 23.62
C PRO A 279 -8.32 39.58 22.22
N ASP A 280 -8.16 40.90 22.12
CA ASP A 280 -8.14 41.59 20.83
C ASP A 280 -7.07 40.97 19.92
N GLY A 281 -7.46 40.58 18.70
CA GLY A 281 -6.55 39.93 17.75
C GLY A 281 -6.44 38.41 17.88
N PHE A 282 -7.03 37.77 18.89
CA PHE A 282 -6.93 36.31 19.10
C PHE A 282 -7.27 35.49 17.85
N LEU A 283 -8.37 35.82 17.16
CA LEU A 283 -8.78 35.12 15.93
C LEU A 283 -7.78 35.35 14.78
N THR A 284 -7.19 36.53 14.69
CA THR A 284 -6.17 36.86 13.70
C THR A 284 -4.89 36.08 13.98
N ASP A 285 -4.42 36.06 15.22
CA ASP A 285 -3.22 35.33 15.63
C ASP A 285 -3.40 33.82 15.45
N LEU A 286 -4.58 33.29 15.82
CA LEU A 286 -4.95 31.90 15.58
C LEU A 286 -4.98 31.56 14.09
N ALA A 287 -5.53 32.45 13.25
CA ALA A 287 -5.56 32.26 11.80
C ALA A 287 -4.15 32.28 11.19
N VAL A 288 -3.29 33.22 11.63
CA VAL A 288 -1.89 33.30 11.20
C VAL A 288 -1.13 32.04 11.63
N PHE A 289 -1.18 31.69 12.90
CA PHE A 289 -0.57 30.46 13.44
C PHE A 289 -1.03 29.22 12.65
N GLY A 290 -2.35 29.03 12.54
CA GLY A 290 -2.93 27.89 11.84
C GLY A 290 -2.51 27.83 10.37
N SER A 291 -2.51 28.97 9.67
CA SER A 291 -2.11 29.03 8.26
C SER A 291 -0.63 28.71 8.04
N VAL A 292 0.26 29.21 8.91
CA VAL A 292 1.70 28.96 8.81
C VAL A 292 2.01 27.51 9.14
N VAL A 293 1.46 26.98 10.24
CA VAL A 293 1.63 25.56 10.62
C VAL A 293 1.07 24.64 9.54
N PHE A 294 -0.09 24.96 8.97
CA PHE A 294 -0.67 24.22 7.87
C PHE A 294 0.25 24.20 6.63
N LEU A 295 0.76 25.37 6.21
CA LEU A 295 1.63 25.46 5.04
C LEU A 295 2.96 24.73 5.26
N VAL A 296 3.56 24.86 6.45
CA VAL A 296 4.81 24.15 6.81
C VAL A 296 4.56 22.64 6.85
N SER A 297 3.48 22.19 7.48
CA SER A 297 3.07 20.78 7.49
C SER A 297 2.86 20.23 6.07
N LEU A 298 2.22 21.01 5.20
CA LEU A 298 1.98 20.66 3.80
C LEU A 298 3.31 20.43 3.05
N LEU A 299 4.30 21.31 3.23
CA LEU A 299 5.63 21.17 2.63
C LEU A 299 6.41 19.98 3.22
N LEU A 300 6.36 19.80 4.54
CA LEU A 300 7.06 18.72 5.23
C LEU A 300 6.45 17.34 4.92
N SER A 301 5.14 17.26 4.69
CA SER A 301 4.47 16.02 4.27
C SER A 301 4.95 15.52 2.89
N LEU A 302 5.40 16.42 2.01
CA LEU A 302 6.04 16.03 0.75
C LEU A 302 7.36 15.29 1.00
N VAL A 303 8.15 15.75 1.98
CA VAL A 303 9.38 15.06 2.42
C VAL A 303 9.05 13.70 3.02
N GLN A 304 7.97 13.60 3.80
CA GLN A 304 7.50 12.31 4.33
C GLN A 304 7.13 11.33 3.21
N CYS A 305 6.54 11.81 2.10
CA CYS A 305 6.23 10.96 0.95
C CYS A 305 7.49 10.37 0.29
N VAL A 306 8.65 11.06 0.35
CA VAL A 306 9.95 10.51 -0.09
C VAL A 306 10.31 9.27 0.73
N GLY A 307 10.14 9.34 2.05
CA GLY A 307 10.39 8.23 2.96
C GLY A 307 9.47 7.05 2.74
N TRP A 308 8.18 7.31 2.55
CA TRP A 308 7.19 6.27 2.26
C TRP A 308 7.48 5.53 0.95
N ALA A 309 7.75 6.28 -0.12
CA ALA A 309 8.08 5.71 -1.42
C ALA A 309 9.43 4.97 -1.40
N GLY A 310 10.49 5.61 -0.87
CA GLY A 310 11.82 5.01 -0.77
C GLY A 310 11.84 3.79 0.15
N GLY A 311 11.12 3.84 1.27
CA GLY A 311 11.03 2.73 2.21
C GLY A 311 10.30 1.52 1.62
N THR A 312 9.21 1.76 0.88
CA THR A 312 8.50 0.70 0.14
C THR A 312 9.42 0.04 -0.90
N TRP A 313 10.23 0.84 -1.59
CA TRP A 313 11.24 0.34 -2.54
C TRP A 313 12.32 -0.51 -1.89
N VAL A 314 12.87 -0.07 -0.75
CA VAL A 314 13.86 -0.85 0.01
C VAL A 314 13.27 -2.18 0.45
N VAL A 315 12.07 -2.16 1.03
CA VAL A 315 11.40 -3.38 1.52
C VAL A 315 11.17 -4.39 0.39
N ALA A 316 10.65 -3.93 -0.76
CA ALA A 316 10.40 -4.80 -1.92
C ALA A 316 11.69 -5.39 -2.49
N ARG A 317 12.72 -4.58 -2.72
CA ARG A 317 13.98 -5.04 -3.33
C ARG A 317 14.80 -5.94 -2.41
N GLN A 318 14.88 -5.64 -1.12
CA GLN A 318 15.56 -6.54 -0.18
C GLN A 318 14.86 -7.89 -0.06
N ALA A 319 13.53 -7.91 -0.16
CA ALA A 319 12.78 -9.14 -0.23
C ALA A 319 13.06 -9.91 -1.53
N ALA A 320 13.27 -9.22 -2.65
CA ALA A 320 13.72 -9.84 -3.89
C ALA A 320 15.20 -10.31 -3.85
N GLY A 321 15.93 -10.08 -2.76
CA GLY A 321 17.36 -10.38 -2.66
C GLY A 321 18.24 -9.42 -3.46
N GLU A 322 17.69 -8.30 -3.92
CA GLU A 322 18.44 -7.29 -4.66
C GLU A 322 19.27 -6.40 -3.74
N PRO A 323 20.46 -5.96 -4.17
CA PRO A 323 21.24 -4.96 -3.45
C PRO A 323 20.49 -3.63 -3.43
N VAL A 324 20.50 -2.98 -2.28
CA VAL A 324 19.86 -1.69 -2.06
C VAL A 324 20.81 -0.75 -1.34
N ASP A 325 20.73 0.53 -1.69
CA ASP A 325 21.48 1.60 -1.07
C ASP A 325 20.55 2.77 -0.69
N LEU A 326 21.01 3.62 0.22
CA LEU A 326 20.24 4.78 0.68
C LEU A 326 20.02 5.81 -0.43
N GLY A 327 21.01 6.00 -1.31
CA GLY A 327 20.93 6.95 -2.42
C GLY A 327 19.88 6.54 -3.45
N GLY A 328 19.86 5.26 -3.82
CA GLY A 328 18.82 4.66 -4.66
C GLY A 328 17.43 4.83 -4.07
N ALA A 329 17.26 4.56 -2.77
CA ALA A 329 16.00 4.72 -2.06
C ALA A 329 15.50 6.17 -2.06
N VAL A 330 16.36 7.15 -1.75
CA VAL A 330 16.01 8.58 -1.76
C VAL A 330 15.69 9.06 -3.18
N ARG A 331 16.48 8.67 -4.19
CA ARG A 331 16.24 9.03 -5.59
C ARG A 331 14.91 8.48 -6.09
N TYR A 332 14.61 7.22 -5.75
CA TYR A 332 13.31 6.61 -6.04
C TYR A 332 12.18 7.39 -5.36
N GLY A 333 12.36 7.68 -4.07
CA GLY A 333 11.41 8.43 -3.26
C GLY A 333 11.10 9.81 -3.85
N LEU A 334 12.12 10.60 -4.18
CA LEU A 334 11.97 11.93 -4.78
C LEU A 334 11.22 11.89 -6.11
N ARG A 335 11.48 10.88 -6.95
CA ARG A 335 10.79 10.72 -8.24
C ARG A 335 9.30 10.41 -8.07
N ARG A 336 8.91 9.75 -6.98
CA ARG A 336 7.52 9.30 -6.73
C ARG A 336 6.76 10.16 -5.72
N ALA A 337 7.45 10.95 -4.92
CA ALA A 337 6.87 11.72 -3.83
C ALA A 337 5.75 12.68 -4.27
N PRO A 338 5.85 13.46 -5.37
CA PRO A 338 4.79 14.41 -5.73
C PRO A 338 3.46 13.73 -6.05
N GLY A 339 3.49 12.59 -6.74
CA GLY A 339 2.28 11.84 -7.05
C GLY A 339 1.69 11.15 -5.83
N LEU A 340 2.54 10.56 -4.97
CA LEU A 340 2.09 9.98 -3.70
C LEU A 340 1.48 11.06 -2.78
N TRP A 341 2.10 12.23 -2.73
CA TRP A 341 1.64 13.38 -1.96
C TRP A 341 0.27 13.88 -2.43
N GLY A 342 0.06 14.02 -3.75
CA GLY A 342 -1.25 14.36 -4.30
C GLY A 342 -2.36 13.39 -3.89
N TRP A 343 -2.08 12.09 -3.91
CA TRP A 343 -3.02 11.07 -3.42
C TRP A 343 -3.23 11.13 -1.91
N GLN A 344 -2.16 11.38 -1.13
CA GLN A 344 -2.25 11.49 0.32
C GLN A 344 -3.12 12.70 0.73
N LEU A 345 -2.99 13.83 0.04
CA LEU A 345 -3.84 15.01 0.26
C LEU A 345 -5.31 14.72 -0.05
N LEU A 346 -5.58 14.05 -1.17
CA LEU A 346 -6.93 13.66 -1.54
C LEU A 346 -7.54 12.72 -0.49
N VAL A 347 -6.80 11.68 -0.07
CA VAL A 347 -7.25 10.75 0.99
C VAL A 347 -7.50 11.50 2.30
N SER A 348 -6.58 12.39 2.70
CA SER A 348 -6.70 13.17 3.93
C SER A 348 -7.93 14.09 3.90
N LEU A 349 -8.21 14.72 2.75
CA LEU A 349 -9.40 15.53 2.55
C LEU A 349 -10.68 14.70 2.64
N LEU A 350 -10.72 13.52 2.00
CA LEU A 350 -11.88 12.63 2.08
C LEU A 350 -12.15 12.17 3.51
N VAL A 351 -11.10 11.77 4.23
CA VAL A 351 -11.20 11.37 5.64
C VAL A 351 -11.67 12.54 6.50
N LEU A 352 -11.10 13.73 6.32
CA LEU A 352 -11.48 14.94 7.04
C LEU A 352 -12.96 15.29 6.82
N VAL A 353 -13.41 15.32 5.56
CA VAL A 353 -14.83 15.53 5.23
C VAL A 353 -15.70 14.46 5.90
N GLY A 354 -15.27 13.19 5.86
CA GLY A 354 -15.94 12.10 6.55
C GLY A 354 -16.11 12.39 8.05
N VAL A 355 -15.01 12.73 8.75
CA VAL A 355 -15.01 13.08 10.18
C VAL A 355 -15.90 14.28 10.47
N CYS A 356 -15.91 15.31 9.62
CA CYS A 356 -16.75 16.50 9.77
C CYS A 356 -18.25 16.19 9.68
N PHE A 357 -18.64 15.24 8.83
CA PHE A 357 -20.04 14.78 8.80
C PHE A 357 -20.34 13.89 9.99
N PHE A 358 -19.52 12.86 10.25
CA PHE A 358 -19.58 11.99 11.43
C PHE A 358 -18.25 11.25 11.64
N VAL A 359 -17.83 11.04 12.89
CA VAL A 359 -16.56 10.35 13.21
C VAL A 359 -16.49 8.94 12.58
N LEU A 360 -17.59 8.19 12.61
CA LEU A 360 -17.65 6.81 12.08
C LEU A 360 -17.34 6.72 10.57
N PRO A 361 -17.99 7.48 9.67
CA PRO A 361 -17.61 7.59 8.26
C PRO A 361 -16.15 7.96 8.03
N GLY A 362 -15.60 8.91 8.79
CA GLY A 362 -14.18 9.28 8.68
C GLY A 362 -13.24 8.12 9.01
N VAL A 363 -13.50 7.40 10.11
CA VAL A 363 -12.75 6.21 10.49
C VAL A 363 -12.87 5.11 9.42
N TYR A 364 -14.08 4.85 8.93
CA TYR A 364 -14.30 3.89 7.85
C TYR A 364 -13.49 4.22 6.59
N LEU A 365 -13.49 5.49 6.16
CA LEU A 365 -12.69 5.94 5.01
C LEU A 365 -11.19 5.78 5.26
N ALA A 366 -10.69 6.06 6.46
CA ALA A 366 -9.28 5.86 6.80
C ALA A 366 -8.86 4.40 6.64
N PHE A 367 -9.69 3.45 7.07
CA PHE A 367 -9.44 2.02 6.89
C PHE A 367 -9.54 1.58 5.43
N ALA A 368 -10.58 2.01 4.71
CA ALA A 368 -10.80 1.64 3.32
C ALA A 368 -9.71 2.19 2.38
N LEU A 369 -9.09 3.33 2.74
CA LEU A 369 -8.06 4.01 1.96
C LEU A 369 -6.64 3.76 2.47
N ALA A 370 -6.44 2.96 3.51
CA ALA A 370 -5.12 2.75 4.12
C ALA A 370 -4.06 2.15 3.16
N LEU A 371 -4.50 1.46 2.10
CA LEU A 371 -3.62 0.84 1.10
C LEU A 371 -3.37 1.73 -0.14
N VAL A 372 -3.89 2.96 -0.18
CA VAL A 372 -3.71 3.86 -1.34
C VAL A 372 -2.24 4.10 -1.65
N GLY A 373 -1.39 4.24 -0.63
CA GLY A 373 0.05 4.45 -0.80
C GLY A 373 0.75 3.29 -1.53
N PRO A 374 0.74 2.07 -0.97
CA PRO A 374 1.28 0.89 -1.66
C PRO A 374 0.67 0.67 -3.05
N VAL A 375 -0.66 0.78 -3.19
CA VAL A 375 -1.33 0.59 -4.48
C VAL A 375 -0.85 1.62 -5.51
N TYR A 376 -0.70 2.88 -5.13
CA TYR A 376 -0.16 3.91 -6.03
C TYR A 376 1.27 3.56 -6.49
N LEU A 377 2.11 3.10 -5.57
CA LEU A 377 3.52 2.81 -5.87
C LEU A 377 3.69 1.59 -6.79
N PHE A 378 2.96 0.50 -6.52
CA PHE A 378 3.07 -0.75 -7.27
C PHE A 378 2.20 -0.76 -8.54
N GLU A 379 0.94 -0.31 -8.48
CA GLU A 379 -0.02 -0.46 -9.59
C GLU A 379 -0.20 0.80 -10.43
N ARG A 380 0.11 1.99 -9.90
CA ARG A 380 0.06 3.30 -10.56
C ARG A 380 -1.32 3.78 -11.05
N GLN A 381 -2.32 2.90 -11.18
CA GLN A 381 -3.65 3.20 -11.70
C GLN A 381 -4.73 3.06 -10.62
N ASN A 382 -5.66 4.01 -10.57
CA ASN A 382 -6.87 4.02 -9.71
C ASN A 382 -6.63 3.53 -8.25
N PRO A 383 -5.75 4.17 -7.47
CA PRO A 383 -5.37 3.66 -6.16
C PRO A 383 -6.51 3.68 -5.14
N ILE A 384 -7.43 4.65 -5.24
CA ILE A 384 -8.61 4.74 -4.38
C ILE A 384 -9.57 3.57 -4.65
N GLY A 385 -10.03 3.41 -5.90
CA GLY A 385 -10.99 2.36 -6.24
C GLY A 385 -10.44 0.97 -5.94
N ARG A 386 -9.14 0.75 -6.18
CA ARG A 386 -8.47 -0.50 -5.89
C ARG A 386 -8.34 -0.78 -4.39
N SER A 387 -8.00 0.22 -3.58
CA SER A 387 -7.93 0.08 -2.11
C SER A 387 -9.31 -0.23 -1.51
N PHE A 388 -10.35 0.46 -1.98
CA PHE A 388 -11.74 0.18 -1.60
C PHE A 388 -12.15 -1.26 -1.93
N ARG A 389 -11.77 -1.75 -3.12
CA ARG A 389 -12.07 -3.12 -3.54
C ARG A 389 -11.38 -4.15 -2.65
N PHE A 390 -10.09 -3.96 -2.34
CA PHE A 390 -9.40 -4.81 -1.35
C PHE A 390 -10.09 -4.82 0.01
N PHE A 391 -10.51 -3.65 0.49
CA PHE A 391 -11.19 -3.54 1.77
C PHE A 391 -12.55 -4.24 1.78
N HIS A 392 -13.35 -4.18 0.70
CA HIS A 392 -14.68 -4.81 0.68
C HIS A 392 -14.63 -6.30 0.40
N ASP A 393 -13.80 -6.74 -0.54
CA ASP A 393 -13.70 -8.15 -0.91
C ASP A 393 -13.17 -8.99 0.26
N ARG A 394 -12.37 -8.38 1.15
CA ARG A 394 -11.63 -9.06 2.21
C ARG A 394 -11.65 -8.29 3.53
N LEU A 395 -12.81 -7.74 3.88
CA LEU A 395 -13.00 -6.83 5.02
C LEU A 395 -12.35 -7.33 6.30
N GLY A 396 -12.66 -8.55 6.75
CA GLY A 396 -12.13 -9.06 8.01
C GLY A 396 -10.60 -9.15 8.05
N LEU A 397 -9.97 -9.56 6.95
CA LEU A 397 -8.53 -9.70 6.86
C LEU A 397 -7.84 -8.33 6.78
N VAL A 398 -8.26 -7.47 5.84
CA VAL A 398 -7.67 -6.12 5.68
C VAL A 398 -7.88 -5.29 6.94
N LEU A 399 -9.09 -5.31 7.52
CA LEU A 399 -9.41 -4.59 8.76
C LEU A 399 -8.55 -5.08 9.93
N GLY A 400 -8.34 -6.39 10.07
CA GLY A 400 -7.47 -6.93 11.12
C GLY A 400 -6.02 -6.45 10.98
N ARG A 401 -5.48 -6.47 9.77
CA ARG A 401 -4.10 -6.05 9.47
C ARG A 401 -3.88 -4.56 9.67
N VAL A 402 -4.69 -3.76 8.99
CA VAL A 402 -4.65 -2.30 9.08
C VAL A 402 -5.00 -1.85 10.49
N GLY A 403 -5.89 -2.56 11.19
CA GLY A 403 -6.26 -2.30 12.58
C GLY A 403 -5.10 -2.50 13.54
N LEU A 404 -4.28 -3.53 13.36
CA LEU A 404 -3.06 -3.71 14.16
C LEU A 404 -2.04 -2.60 13.90
N VAL A 405 -1.88 -2.16 12.64
CA VAL A 405 -1.02 -1.02 12.30
C VAL A 405 -1.56 0.27 12.92
N ALA A 406 -2.86 0.52 12.80
CA ALA A 406 -3.52 1.68 13.40
C ALA A 406 -3.40 1.68 14.93
N LEU A 407 -3.55 0.52 15.57
CA LEU A 407 -3.36 0.38 17.01
C LEU A 407 -1.92 0.71 17.44
N ALA A 408 -0.92 0.25 16.68
CA ALA A 408 0.48 0.60 16.94
C ALA A 408 0.73 2.12 16.80
N LEU A 409 0.10 2.76 15.82
CA LEU A 409 0.15 4.22 15.65
C LEU A 409 -0.50 4.96 16.82
N LEU A 410 -1.69 4.54 17.23
CA LEU A 410 -2.42 5.14 18.35
C LEU A 410 -1.65 4.96 19.66
N ALA A 411 -1.11 3.77 19.92
CA ALA A 411 -0.30 3.50 21.11
C ALA A 411 0.99 4.35 21.12
N GLY A 412 1.69 4.42 19.98
CA GLY A 412 2.87 5.26 19.81
C GLY A 412 2.60 6.74 20.02
N GLY A 413 1.52 7.25 19.44
CA GLY A 413 1.07 8.63 19.60
C GLY A 413 0.67 8.94 21.05
N LEU A 414 -0.06 8.05 21.71
CA LEU A 414 -0.44 8.19 23.12
C LEU A 414 0.79 8.22 24.04
N ILE A 415 1.77 7.33 23.82
CA ILE A 415 3.03 7.32 24.57
C ILE A 415 3.79 8.63 24.36
N GLY A 416 3.88 9.10 23.11
CA GLY A 416 4.51 10.38 22.80
C GLY A 416 3.83 11.55 23.51
N PHE A 417 2.50 11.62 23.44
CA PHE A 417 1.70 12.65 24.10
C PHE A 417 1.88 12.65 25.63
N VAL A 418 1.83 11.47 26.27
CA VAL A 418 2.04 11.33 27.71
C VAL A 418 3.45 11.74 28.10
N LEU A 419 4.46 11.30 27.34
CA LEU A 419 5.86 11.62 27.61
C LEU A 419 6.11 13.13 27.50
N GLU A 420 5.61 13.77 26.45
CA GLU A 420 5.70 15.21 26.24
C GLU A 420 5.01 15.98 27.37
N THR A 421 3.79 15.60 27.74
CA THR A 421 3.03 16.20 28.84
C THR A 421 3.77 16.10 30.18
N VAL A 422 4.24 14.90 30.53
CA VAL A 422 4.96 14.65 31.79
C VAL A 422 6.30 15.39 31.83
N ALA A 423 7.04 15.38 30.71
CA ALA A 423 8.37 15.95 30.66
C ALA A 423 8.35 17.48 30.58
N THR A 424 7.27 18.09 30.09
CA THR A 424 7.10 19.55 30.05
C THR A 424 6.45 20.13 31.32
N ALA A 425 5.73 19.31 32.09
CA ALA A 425 5.03 19.75 33.31
C ALA A 425 5.88 20.57 34.30
N PRO A 426 7.17 20.27 34.57
CA PRO A 426 7.98 21.04 35.52
C PRO A 426 8.27 22.48 35.09
N PHE A 427 8.09 22.82 33.80
CA PHE A 427 8.41 24.14 33.25
C PHE A 427 7.23 25.12 33.29
N GLY A 428 6.06 24.68 33.77
CA GLY A 428 4.87 25.52 33.86
C GLY A 428 4.31 25.92 32.50
N ALA A 429 3.50 26.99 32.48
CA ALA A 429 2.84 27.49 31.27
C ALA A 429 3.77 28.30 30.35
N ASP A 430 4.92 28.75 30.86
CA ASP A 430 5.88 29.55 30.09
C ASP A 430 7.22 28.79 29.89
N PRO A 431 7.29 27.92 28.87
CA PRO A 431 8.52 27.20 28.55
C PRO A 431 9.65 28.12 28.05
N PHE A 432 9.34 29.39 27.73
CA PHE A 432 10.30 30.37 27.20
C PHE A 432 10.80 31.36 28.25
N GLY A 433 10.24 31.35 29.45
CA GLY A 433 10.62 32.24 30.55
C GLY A 433 12.06 32.09 31.03
N SER A 434 12.76 31.00 30.64
CA SER A 434 14.20 30.85 30.88
C SER A 434 14.91 30.05 29.77
N PRO A 435 16.20 30.34 29.49
CA PRO A 435 16.99 29.54 28.54
C PRO A 435 17.09 28.06 28.92
N ALA A 436 17.05 27.75 30.21
CA ALA A 436 17.09 26.38 30.72
C ALA A 436 15.80 25.61 30.37
N ALA A 437 14.62 26.25 30.52
CA ALA A 437 13.34 25.66 30.14
C ALA A 437 13.26 25.42 28.63
N VAL A 438 13.69 26.38 27.81
CA VAL A 438 13.75 26.23 26.34
C VAL A 438 14.61 25.04 25.96
N THR A 439 15.81 24.94 26.53
CA THR A 439 16.74 23.83 26.26
C THR A 439 16.12 22.48 26.63
N ALA A 440 15.42 22.41 27.77
CA ALA A 440 14.77 21.20 28.22
C ALA A 440 13.59 20.79 27.32
N VAL A 441 12.72 21.73 26.94
CA VAL A 441 11.59 21.47 26.03
C VAL A 441 12.08 21.01 24.66
N VAL A 442 13.11 21.64 24.12
CA VAL A 442 13.74 21.20 22.86
C VAL A 442 14.30 19.78 23.00
N ALA A 443 15.01 19.48 24.09
CA ALA A 443 15.55 18.14 24.33
C ALA A 443 14.44 17.08 24.43
N VAL A 444 13.36 17.38 25.15
CA VAL A 444 12.17 16.51 25.26
C VAL A 444 11.51 16.30 23.90
N THR A 445 11.38 17.36 23.10
CA THR A 445 10.82 17.30 21.74
C THR A 445 11.66 16.40 20.83
N VAL A 446 12.99 16.53 20.89
CA VAL A 446 13.92 15.68 20.14
C VAL A 446 13.78 14.21 20.55
N VAL A 447 13.78 13.93 21.85
CA VAL A 447 13.63 12.56 22.37
C VAL A 447 12.29 11.96 21.95
N SER A 448 11.20 12.70 22.13
CA SER A 448 9.84 12.26 21.76
C SER A 448 9.74 12.00 20.25
N SER A 449 10.33 12.85 19.43
CA SER A 449 10.38 12.68 17.97
C SER A 449 11.12 11.40 17.58
N VAL A 450 12.28 11.12 18.20
CA VAL A 450 13.05 9.89 17.95
C VAL A 450 12.28 8.63 18.37
N LEU A 451 11.53 8.70 19.46
CA LEU A 451 10.70 7.58 19.94
C LEU A 451 9.55 7.21 19.00
N THR A 452 9.19 8.07 18.04
CA THR A 452 8.21 7.72 16.99
C THR A 452 8.78 6.77 15.93
N LEU A 453 10.10 6.65 15.81
CA LEU A 453 10.74 5.92 14.72
C LEU A 453 10.31 4.45 14.63
N PRO A 454 10.24 3.66 15.73
CA PRO A 454 9.76 2.28 15.68
C PRO A 454 8.33 2.17 15.15
N VAL A 455 7.46 3.14 15.48
CA VAL A 455 6.07 3.19 15.04
C VAL A 455 6.00 3.42 13.53
N GLN A 456 6.78 4.37 13.01
CA GLN A 456 6.87 4.64 11.58
C GLN A 456 7.38 3.43 10.79
N LEU A 457 8.36 2.71 11.35
CA LEU A 457 8.89 1.48 10.76
C LEU A 457 7.83 0.37 10.70
N ILE A 458 7.09 0.16 11.80
CA ILE A 458 5.99 -0.80 11.86
C ILE A 458 4.90 -0.43 10.85
N GLN A 459 4.55 0.85 10.75
CA GLN A 459 3.53 1.33 9.83
C GLN A 459 3.92 1.06 8.37
N LEU A 460 5.14 1.43 7.98
CA LEU A 460 5.66 1.19 6.64
C LEU A 460 5.63 -0.30 6.27
N VAL A 461 6.29 -1.12 7.08
CA VAL A 461 6.43 -2.55 6.79
C VAL A 461 5.08 -3.27 6.85
N GLY A 462 4.25 -2.93 7.84
CA GLY A 462 2.94 -3.52 8.04
C GLY A 462 2.00 -3.27 6.86
N LEU A 463 1.96 -2.04 6.34
CA LEU A 463 1.13 -1.71 5.17
C LEU A 463 1.65 -2.36 3.89
N VAL A 464 2.98 -2.40 3.67
CA VAL A 464 3.57 -3.08 2.50
C VAL A 464 3.30 -4.59 2.53
N ALA A 465 3.48 -5.25 3.67
CA ALA A 465 3.19 -6.68 3.82
C ALA A 465 1.69 -6.98 3.64
N THR A 466 0.82 -6.10 4.14
CA THR A 466 -0.63 -6.23 3.97
C THR A 466 -1.04 -6.12 2.50
N TYR A 467 -0.44 -5.17 1.77
CA TYR A 467 -0.65 -5.02 0.33
C TYR A 467 -0.15 -6.26 -0.45
N ALA A 468 1.06 -6.74 -0.16
CA ALA A 468 1.62 -7.94 -0.80
C ALA A 468 0.73 -9.17 -0.58
N GLU A 469 0.22 -9.36 0.64
CA GLU A 469 -0.75 -10.41 0.97
C GLU A 469 -2.05 -10.26 0.15
N GLN A 470 -2.62 -9.06 0.03
CA GLN A 470 -3.83 -8.86 -0.79
C GLN A 470 -3.59 -9.18 -2.26
N ARG A 471 -2.43 -8.75 -2.78
CA ARG A 471 -2.10 -8.94 -4.19
C ARG A 471 -1.88 -10.40 -4.55
N ALA A 472 -1.19 -11.14 -3.69
CA ALA A 472 -0.95 -12.58 -3.87
C ALA A 472 -2.23 -13.43 -3.89
N GLN A 473 -3.30 -12.91 -3.28
CA GLN A 473 -4.57 -13.61 -3.23
C GLN A 473 -5.45 -13.39 -4.47
N GLU A 474 -5.11 -12.42 -5.32
CA GLU A 474 -5.77 -12.23 -6.63
C GLU A 474 -5.03 -12.93 -7.76
N GLY A 475 -3.75 -13.25 -7.56
CA GLY A 475 -2.93 -13.89 -8.57
C GLY A 475 -1.49 -14.10 -8.11
N PRO A 476 -0.70 -14.86 -8.86
CA PRO A 476 0.68 -15.19 -8.49
C PRO A 476 1.54 -13.90 -8.46
N VAL A 477 1.96 -13.52 -7.26
CA VAL A 477 2.86 -12.40 -6.98
C VAL A 477 3.91 -12.86 -5.98
N ASN A 478 5.15 -12.43 -6.21
CA ASN A 478 6.29 -12.67 -5.35
C ASN A 478 7.09 -11.36 -5.19
N ALA A 479 8.06 -11.34 -4.28
CA ALA A 479 8.88 -10.18 -3.99
C ALA A 479 9.66 -9.66 -5.21
N ALA A 480 10.16 -10.56 -6.07
CA ALA A 480 10.85 -10.19 -7.30
C ALA A 480 9.94 -9.42 -8.27
N ARG A 481 8.68 -9.86 -8.42
CA ARG A 481 7.68 -9.16 -9.24
C ARG A 481 7.33 -7.80 -8.64
N LEU A 482 7.13 -7.72 -7.32
CA LEU A 482 6.85 -6.45 -6.64
C LEU A 482 8.01 -5.47 -6.81
N ALA A 483 9.26 -5.93 -6.70
CA ALA A 483 10.44 -5.11 -6.94
C ALA A 483 10.46 -4.58 -8.39
N ALA A 484 10.18 -5.43 -9.38
CA ALA A 484 10.15 -5.06 -10.79
C ALA A 484 9.04 -4.03 -11.12
N GLU A 485 7.89 -4.07 -10.45
CA GLU A 485 6.78 -3.12 -10.66
C GLU A 485 7.14 -1.69 -10.23
N LEU A 486 8.06 -1.53 -9.28
CA LEU A 486 8.57 -0.22 -8.87
C LEU A 486 9.50 0.41 -9.93
N GLY A 487 10.08 -0.41 -10.82
CA GLY A 487 11.08 -0.02 -11.82
C GLY A 487 12.44 0.20 -11.21
#